data_AF-A0A920SUY6-F1
#
_entry.id   AF-A0A920SUY6-F1
#
_cell.length_a   1.000
_cell.length_b   1.000
_cell.length_c   1.000
_cell.angle_alpha   90.00
_cell.angle_beta   90.00
_cell.angle_gamma   90.00
#
_symmetry.space_group_name_H-M   'P 1'
#
loop_
_entity.id
_entity.type
_entity.pdbx_description
1 polymer ?
#
loop_
_entity_poly.entity_id
_entity_poly.type
_entity_poly.pdbx_seq_one_letter_code
_entity_poly.pdbx_strand_id
1 'polypeptide(L)' 'MVLGCAGMADLTRQLTAKFGLPVIDGVAAAVKMVEGLVAQGLKTSKAGGYSLPPGKDYVGEFSGDGLDQGES' A
#
# COMPACT_ATOMS: atom_id res chain seq x y z
N MET A 1 13.48 15.50 3.23
CA MET A 1 12.19 15.53 3.97
C MET A 1 11.21 14.61 3.23
N VAL A 2 10.35 13.90 3.96
CA VAL A 2 9.31 13.03 3.38
C VAL A 2 7.95 13.66 3.69
N LEU A 3 7.06 13.76 2.70
CA LEU A 3 5.73 14.30 2.90
C LEU A 3 4.81 13.21 3.46
N GLY A 4 4.24 13.45 4.64
CA GLY A 4 3.46 12.46 5.39
C GLY A 4 1.96 12.45 5.11
N CYS A 5 1.46 13.22 4.14
CA CYS A 5 0.03 13.26 3.80
C CYS A 5 -0.15 13.29 2.29
N ALA A 6 -1.08 12.47 1.79
CA ALA A 6 -1.37 12.35 0.35
C ALA A 6 -1.78 13.70 -0.29
N GLY A 7 -2.40 14.61 0.46
CA GLY A 7 -2.77 15.95 -0.03
C GLY A 7 -1.59 16.89 -0.30
N MET A 8 -0.36 16.49 0.05
CA MET A 8 0.85 17.30 -0.19
C MET A 8 1.65 16.83 -1.42
N ALA A 9 1.20 15.80 -2.14
CA ALA A 9 1.91 15.24 -3.29
C ALA A 9 2.25 16.31 -4.36
N ASP A 10 1.32 17.21 -4.69
CA ASP A 10 1.53 18.31 -5.65
C ASP A 10 2.47 19.42 -5.12
N LEU A 11 2.62 19.51 -3.80
CA LEU A 11 3.48 20.49 -3.13
C LEU A 11 4.96 20.10 -3.19
N THR A 12 5.26 18.83 -3.48
CA THR A 12 6.63 18.29 -3.59
C THR A 12 7.47 19.07 -4.58
N ARG A 13 6.94 19.32 -5.79
CA ARG A 13 7.69 19.98 -6.87
C ARG A 13 8.00 21.44 -6.54
N GLN A 14 7.08 22.11 -5.85
CA GLN A 14 7.22 23.50 -5.40
C GLN A 14 8.22 23.61 -4.24
N LEU A 15 8.18 22.68 -3.28
CA LEU A 15 9.10 22.63 -2.15
C LEU A 15 10.52 22.25 -2.58
N THR A 16 10.68 21.27 -3.47
CA THR A 16 11.99 20.91 -4.05
C THR A 16 12.62 22.09 -4.78
N ALA A 17 11.84 22.83 -5.59
CA ALA A 17 12.33 24.03 -6.27
C ALA A 17 12.69 25.16 -5.28
N LYS A 18 11.92 25.32 -4.19
CA LYS A 18 12.13 26.38 -3.20
C LYS A 18 13.32 26.14 -2.28
N PHE A 19 13.61 24.89 -1.91
CA PHE A 19 14.66 24.55 -0.95
C PHE A 19 15.91 23.93 -1.58
N GLY A 20 15.88 23.61 -2.89
CA GLY A 20 17.02 23.03 -3.61
C GLY A 20 17.41 21.62 -3.15
N LEU A 21 16.56 20.97 -2.36
CA LEU A 21 16.80 19.65 -1.77
C LEU A 21 15.77 18.65 -2.30
N PRO A 22 16.16 17.39 -2.54
CA PRO A 22 15.22 16.36 -2.96
C PRO A 22 14.17 16.12 -1.87
N VAL A 23 12.89 16.26 -2.23
CA VAL A 23 11.74 15.94 -1.37
C VAL A 23 11.10 14.67 -1.93
N ILE A 24 10.88 13.70 -1.06
CA ILE A 24 10.26 12.43 -1.45
C ILE A 24 8.75 12.53 -1.24
N ASP A 25 7.99 12.36 -2.33
CA ASP A 25 6.55 12.14 -2.29
C ASP A 25 6.27 10.66 -2.02
N GLY A 26 5.60 10.38 -0.90
CA GLY A 26 5.22 9.02 -0.50
C GLY A 26 4.25 8.36 -1.47
N VAL A 27 3.38 9.13 -2.14
CA VAL A 27 2.39 8.58 -3.09
C VAL A 27 3.08 8.10 -4.35
N ALA A 28 3.84 8.98 -5.01
CA ALA A 28 4.61 8.62 -6.20
C ALA A 28 5.62 7.48 -5.91
N ALA A 29 6.28 7.50 -4.75
CA ALA A 29 7.16 6.41 -4.33
C ALA A 29 6.40 5.09 -4.18
N ALA A 30 5.23 5.09 -3.53
CA ALA A 30 4.41 3.89 -3.36
C ALA A 30 3.96 3.29 -4.70
N VAL A 31 3.51 4.14 -5.63
CA VAL A 31 3.11 3.70 -6.98
C VAL A 31 4.27 3.00 -7.68
N LYS A 32 5.46 3.60 -7.68
CA LYS A 32 6.64 3.01 -8.35
C LYS A 32 7.10 1.72 -7.69
N MET A 33 6.97 1.60 -6.38
CA MET A 33 7.23 0.33 -5.68
C MET A 33 6.25 -0.76 -6.12
N VAL A 34 4.95 -0.46 -6.18
CA VAL A 34 3.94 -1.44 -6.62
C VAL A 34 4.15 -1.83 -8.09
N GLU A 35 4.43 -0.88 -8.97
CA GLU A 35 4.77 -1.17 -10.37
C GLU A 35 5.96 -2.12 -10.48
N GLY A 36 7.02 -1.90 -9.69
CA GLY A 36 8.19 -2.78 -9.66
C GLY A 36 7.90 -4.19 -9.12
N LEU A 37 6.99 -4.32 -8.15
CA LEU A 37 6.52 -5.62 -7.66
C LEU A 37 5.71 -6.37 -8.72
N VAL A 38 4.79 -5.67 -9.39
CA VAL A 38 3.96 -6.24 -10.46
C VAL A 38 4.81 -6.66 -11.66
N ALA A 39 5.77 -5.84 -12.08
CA ALA A 39 6.68 -6.16 -13.19
C ALA A 39 7.52 -7.41 -12.93
N GLN A 40 7.82 -7.71 -11.67
CA GLN A 40 8.54 -8.93 -11.26
C GLN A 40 7.61 -10.11 -10.95
N GLY A 41 6.28 -9.95 -11.10
CA GLY A 41 5.31 -10.99 -10.78
C GLY A 41 5.20 -11.32 -9.29
N LEU A 42 5.68 -10.45 -8.42
CA LEU A 42 5.68 -10.66 -6.97
C LEU A 42 4.32 -10.30 -6.37
N LYS A 43 3.88 -11.11 -5.41
CA LYS A 43 2.64 -10.90 -4.63
C LYS A 43 2.96 -10.94 -3.15
N THR A 44 2.07 -10.41 -2.32
CA THR A 44 2.18 -10.54 -0.86
C THR A 44 2.24 -12.02 -0.48
N SER A 45 3.32 -12.41 0.20
CA SER A 45 3.43 -13.76 0.75
C SER A 45 2.24 -14.06 1.65
N LYS A 46 1.68 -15.26 1.55
CA LYS A 46 0.62 -15.74 2.47
C LYS A 46 1.17 -16.64 3.58
N ALA A 47 2.50 -16.71 3.70
CA ALA A 47 3.15 -17.37 4.81
C ALA A 47 3.27 -16.42 6.02
N GLY A 48 3.09 -16.95 7.22
CA GLY A 48 3.29 -16.22 8.48
C GLY A 48 2.33 -15.04 8.67
N GLY A 49 2.84 -13.89 9.08
CA GLY A 49 2.03 -12.72 9.49
C GLY A 49 1.18 -12.06 8.39
N TYR A 50 1.31 -12.49 7.13
CA TYR A 50 0.48 -12.03 6.01
C TYR A 50 -0.44 -13.13 5.47
N SER A 51 -0.60 -14.23 6.22
CA SER A 51 -1.59 -15.26 5.92
C SER A 51 -3.00 -14.67 5.83
N LEU A 52 -3.90 -15.42 5.21
CA LEU A 52 -5.31 -15.06 5.26
C LEU A 52 -5.77 -14.98 6.72
N PRO A 53 -6.71 -14.06 7.04
CA PRO A 53 -7.29 -14.01 8.37
C PRO A 53 -7.99 -15.35 8.67
N PRO A 54 -7.96 -15.81 9.94
CA PRO A 54 -8.65 -17.04 10.31
C PRO A 54 -10.16 -16.88 10.09
N GLY A 55 -10.82 -17.97 9.68
CA GLY A 55 -12.27 -18.01 9.51
C GLY A 55 -12.99 -17.62 10.80
N LYS A 56 -13.84 -16.61 10.71
CA LYS A 56 -14.72 -16.18 11.80
C LYS A 56 -15.98 -15.56 11.20
N ASP A 57 -17.08 -15.67 11.94
CA ASP A 57 -18.33 -15.02 11.55
C ASP A 57 -18.15 -13.51 11.73
N TYR A 58 -18.15 -12.80 10.59
CA TYR A 58 -18.24 -11.35 10.57
C TYR A 58 -19.71 -10.96 10.72
N VAL A 59 -19.96 -9.84 11.41
CA VAL A 59 -21.30 -9.31 11.64
C VAL A 59 -21.40 -7.88 11.12
N GLY A 60 -22.62 -7.40 10.86
CA GLY A 60 -22.86 -6.05 10.34
C GLY A 60 -22.50 -5.94 8.86
N GLU A 61 -21.87 -4.83 8.47
CA GLU A 61 -21.54 -4.51 7.07
C GLU A 61 -20.61 -5.56 6.42
N PHE A 62 -19.81 -6.26 7.22
CA PHE A 62 -18.83 -7.25 6.76
C PHE A 62 -19.36 -8.69 6.83
N SER A 63 -20.66 -8.92 7.03
CA SER A 63 -21.21 -10.30 7.18
C SER A 63 -20.97 -11.21 5.96
N GLY A 64 -20.64 -10.64 4.80
CA GLY A 64 -20.28 -11.37 3.58
C GLY A 64 -18.78 -11.65 3.40
N ASP A 65 -17.92 -11.13 4.27
CA ASP A 65 -16.45 -11.21 4.13
C ASP A 65 -15.83 -12.39 4.87
N GLY A 66 -16.66 -13.31 5.38
CA GLY A 66 -16.20 -14.59 5.91
C GLY A 66 -15.50 -15.37 4.80
N LEU A 67 -14.17 -15.36 4.80
CA LEU A 67 -13.38 -16.08 3.81
C LEU A 67 -13.50 -17.59 4.05
N ASP A 68 -14.10 -18.27 3.06
CA ASP A 68 -14.13 -19.71 2.89
C ASP A 68 -12.69 -20.25 2.77
N GLN A 69 -12.35 -21.22 3.62
CA GLN A 69 -11.03 -21.83 3.69
C GLN A 69 -10.94 -22.95 2.64
N GLY A 70 -10.80 -22.58 1.37
CA GLY A 70 -10.63 -23.51 0.24
C GLY A 70 -9.29 -23.37 -0.48
N GLU A 71 -8.39 -24.33 -0.22
CA GLU A 71 -7.32 -24.95 -1.06
C GLU A 71 -6.29 -24.06 -1.81
N SER A 72 -5.04 -24.44 -2.06
CA SER A 72 -4.30 -25.71 -2.12
C SER A 72 -2.81 -25.48 -1.81
#